data_AF-A0A2T6DI88-F1
#
_entry.id   AF-A0A2T6DI88-F1
#
_cell.length_a   1.000
_cell.length_b   1.000
_cell.length_c   1.000
_cell.angle_alpha   90.00
_cell.angle_beta   90.00
_cell.angle_gamma   90.00
#
_symmetry.space_group_name_H-M   'P 1'
#
loop_
_entity.id
_entity.type
_entity.pdbx_description
1 polymer ?
#
loop_
_entity_poly.entity_id
_entity_poly.type
_entity_poly.pdbx_seq_one_letter_code
_entity_poly.pdbx_strand_id
1 'polypeptide(L)'
;MILPNWVIGYHGCDRAVGEAILSGVDEVHVSSNKYDWLGEGAYFWENSYARAHEWATLFKEKPKRSRGNINEPFVTGAIIIPGNCLDLAEAKSLQILKEAADEFRFDWRAHAREYVRL
;
A
#
# COMPACT_ATOMS: atom_id res chain seq x y z
N MET A 1 17.79 -14.21 14.36
CA MET A 1 17.68 -12.78 14.76
C MET A 1 16.21 -12.43 14.60
N ILE A 2 15.50 -12.23 15.72
CA ILE A 2 14.07 -11.87 15.68
C ILE A 2 14.03 -10.40 15.30
N LEU A 3 13.53 -10.08 14.11
CA LEU A 3 13.28 -8.69 13.72
C LEU A 3 12.27 -8.07 14.69
N PRO A 4 12.40 -6.78 15.03
CA PRO A 4 11.34 -6.11 15.79
C PRO A 4 9.99 -6.27 15.06
N ASN A 5 8.92 -6.53 15.81
CA ASN A 5 7.54 -6.65 15.28
C ASN A 5 6.96 -5.31 14.78
N TRP A 6 7.82 -4.37 14.36
CA TRP A 6 7.46 -3.06 13.85
C TRP A 6 8.42 -2.65 12.75
N VAL A 7 7.89 -1.85 11.82
CA VAL A 7 8.64 -1.29 10.69
C VAL A 7 8.46 0.22 10.65
N ILE A 8 9.39 0.92 10.00
CA ILE A 8 9.21 2.34 9.69
C ILE A 8 8.60 2.44 8.30
N GLY A 9 7.42 3.04 8.20
CA GLY A 9 6.77 3.34 6.93
C GLY A 9 6.85 4.81 6.60
N TYR A 10 7.01 5.14 5.32
CA TYR A 10 6.99 6.52 4.82
C TYR A 10 5.86 6.71 3.81
N HIS A 11 5.05 7.75 3.99
CA HIS A 11 3.93 8.06 3.09
C HIS A 11 4.19 9.39 2.38
N GLY A 12 4.25 9.35 1.03
CA GLY A 12 4.39 10.55 0.21
C GLY A 12 3.04 11.23 0.00
N CYS A 13 2.94 12.51 0.30
CA CYS A 13 1.70 13.29 0.23
C CYS A 13 1.98 14.77 -0.12
N ASP A 14 0.94 15.59 -0.15
CA ASP A 14 1.08 17.05 -0.16
C ASP A 14 1.43 17.57 1.25
N ARG A 15 2.25 18.63 1.34
CA ARG A 15 2.64 19.24 2.62
C ARG A 15 1.45 19.56 3.50
N ALA A 16 0.39 20.17 2.97
CA ALA A 16 -0.75 20.60 3.78
C ALA A 16 -1.44 19.40 4.45
N VAL A 17 -1.55 18.28 3.72
CA VAL A 17 -2.09 17.02 4.24
C VAL A 17 -1.17 16.44 5.31
N GLY A 18 0.13 16.36 5.02
CA GLY A 18 1.11 15.83 5.97
C GLY A 18 1.17 16.61 7.29
N GLU A 19 1.16 17.94 7.23
CA GLU A 19 1.16 18.80 8.42
C GLU A 19 -0.16 18.70 9.21
N ALA A 20 -1.31 18.56 8.54
CA ALA A 20 -2.59 18.32 9.21
C ALA A 20 -2.59 16.99 9.98
N ILE A 21 -2.07 15.91 9.38
CA ILE A 21 -1.92 14.62 10.04
C ILE A 21 -0.95 14.71 11.23
N LEU A 22 0.22 15.31 11.04
CA LEU A 22 1.24 15.42 12.10
C LEU A 22 0.81 16.32 13.27
N SER A 23 -0.04 17.31 13.02
CA SER A 23 -0.61 18.18 14.06
C SER A 23 -1.85 17.60 14.74
N GLY A 24 -2.34 16.44 14.29
CA GLY A 24 -3.56 15.80 14.81
C GLY A 24 -4.87 16.52 14.40
N VAL A 25 -4.80 17.41 13.41
CA VAL A 25 -5.99 18.05 12.80
C VAL A 25 -6.71 17.09 11.86
N ASP A 26 -5.96 16.17 11.26
CA ASP A 26 -6.46 15.13 10.37
C ASP A 26 -5.85 13.77 10.71
N GLU A 27 -6.34 12.70 10.09
CA GLU A 27 -5.88 11.33 10.29
C GLU A 27 -5.52 10.62 8.97
N VAL A 28 -4.84 9.49 9.08
CA VAL A 28 -4.50 8.68 7.90
C VAL A 28 -5.78 8.01 7.39
N HIS A 29 -6.21 8.38 6.18
CA HIS A 29 -7.36 7.78 5.54
C HIS A 29 -7.04 6.48 4.79
N VAL A 30 -8.01 5.58 4.75
CA VAL A 30 -7.98 4.36 3.95
C VAL A 30 -8.25 4.72 2.49
N SER A 31 -7.30 4.36 1.61
CA SER A 31 -7.50 4.44 0.17
C SER A 31 -8.43 3.33 -0.30
N SER A 32 -9.37 3.68 -1.17
CA SER A 32 -10.33 2.76 -1.80
C SER A 32 -10.42 3.02 -3.32
N ASN A 33 -9.27 3.25 -3.96
CA ASN A 33 -9.24 3.47 -5.40
C ASN A 33 -9.32 2.14 -6.15
N LYS A 34 -9.94 2.16 -7.33
CA LYS A 34 -9.99 1.00 -8.24
C LYS A 34 -8.60 0.51 -8.70
N TYR A 35 -7.57 1.34 -8.57
CA TYR A 35 -6.21 1.07 -9.00
C TYR A 35 -5.26 0.76 -7.83
N ASP A 36 -5.78 0.60 -6.61
CA ASP A 36 -4.99 0.22 -5.45
C ASP A 36 -4.55 -1.25 -5.57
N TRP A 37 -3.24 -1.49 -5.61
CA TRP A 37 -2.67 -2.78 -6.02
C TRP A 37 -2.91 -3.92 -5.03
N LEU A 38 -3.09 -3.60 -3.74
CA LEU A 38 -3.30 -4.57 -2.67
C LEU A 38 -4.69 -4.44 -2.02
N GLY A 39 -5.62 -3.75 -2.70
CA GLY A 39 -6.96 -3.49 -2.18
C GLY A 39 -7.05 -2.22 -1.33
N GLU A 40 -8.07 -2.14 -0.49
CA GLU A 40 -8.29 -0.95 0.33
C GLU A 40 -7.27 -0.88 1.48
N GLY A 41 -6.66 0.29 1.71
CA GLY A 41 -5.67 0.43 2.77
C GLY A 41 -4.93 1.75 2.79
N ALA A 42 -4.07 1.92 3.79
CA ALA A 42 -3.09 3.00 3.87
C ALA A 42 -1.72 2.48 3.41
N TYR A 43 -1.10 3.20 2.46
CA TYR A 43 0.07 2.72 1.74
C TYR A 43 1.34 3.44 2.19
N PHE A 44 2.36 2.67 2.59
CA PHE A 44 3.65 3.20 3.04
C PHE A 44 4.80 2.51 2.31
N TRP A 45 5.86 3.27 2.07
CA TRP A 45 7.16 2.74 1.65
C TRP A 45 7.93 2.31 2.89
N GLU A 46 8.12 1.00 3.02
CA GLU A 46 8.88 0.42 4.13
C GLU A 46 10.36 0.84 4.04
N ASN A 47 10.84 1.43 5.13
CA ASN A 47 12.24 1.79 5.36
C ASN A 47 12.87 2.65 4.23
N SER A 48 12.05 3.41 3.49
CA SER A 48 12.53 4.19 2.34
C SER A 48 11.84 5.54 2.18
N TYR A 49 12.36 6.55 2.87
CA TYR A 49 11.97 7.95 2.70
C TYR A 49 12.12 8.41 1.23
N ALA A 50 13.24 8.05 0.59
CA ALA A 50 13.53 8.47 -0.77
C ALA A 50 12.45 8.03 -1.76
N ARG A 51 11.98 6.79 -1.64
CA ARG A 51 10.90 6.25 -2.49
C ARG A 51 9.57 6.95 -2.26
N ALA A 52 9.23 7.28 -1.01
CA ALA A 52 8.04 8.06 -0.70
C ALA A 52 8.11 9.47 -1.29
N HIS A 53 9.27 10.12 -1.21
CA HIS A 53 9.48 11.46 -1.77
C HIS A 53 9.46 11.46 -3.30
N GLU A 54 10.13 10.50 -3.94
CA GLU A 54 10.08 10.29 -5.39
C GLU A 54 8.64 10.08 -5.88
N TRP A 55 7.85 9.29 -5.15
CA TRP A 55 6.43 9.11 -5.44
C TRP A 55 5.69 10.44 -5.39
N ALA A 56 5.80 11.20 -4.30
CA ALA A 56 5.11 12.49 -4.17
C ALA A 56 5.52 13.49 -5.28
N THR A 57 6.80 13.49 -5.65
CA THR A 57 7.34 14.33 -6.72
C THR A 57 6.77 13.93 -8.09
N LEU A 58 6.74 12.63 -8.39
CA LEU A 58 6.19 12.10 -9.64
C LEU A 58 4.70 12.45 -9.81
N PHE A 59 3.92 12.38 -8.72
CA PHE A 59 2.48 12.66 -8.78
C PHE A 59 2.16 14.16 -8.79
N LYS A 60 3.03 15.01 -8.25
CA LYS A 60 3.00 16.46 -8.51
C LYS A 60 3.12 16.77 -10.01
N GLU A 61 4.01 16.09 -10.73
CA GLU A 61 4.18 16.27 -12.17
C GLU A 61 3.04 15.63 -12.99
N LYS A 62 2.34 14.65 -12.42
CA LYS A 62 1.30 13.86 -13.10
C LYS A 62 -0.02 13.85 -12.31
N PRO A 63 -0.66 15.01 -12.09
CA PRO A 63 -1.80 15.14 -11.18
C PRO A 63 -3.03 14.33 -11.60
N LYS A 64 -3.17 13.99 -12.90
CA LYS A 64 -4.24 13.12 -13.39
C LYS A 64 -4.13 11.65 -12.93
N ARG A 65 -3.00 11.26 -12.31
CA ARG A 65 -2.75 9.88 -11.88
C ARG A 65 -3.00 9.67 -10.38
N SER A 66 -3.18 10.72 -9.59
CA SER A 66 -3.50 10.63 -8.15
C SER A 66 -4.92 11.12 -7.88
N ARG A 67 -5.55 10.57 -6.83
CA ARG A 67 -6.66 11.27 -6.16
C ARG A 67 -6.05 12.40 -5.33
N GLY A 68 -6.35 13.64 -5.68
CA GLY A 68 -5.80 14.83 -5.03
C GLY A 68 -4.59 15.42 -5.77
N ASN A 69 -4.33 16.69 -5.51
CA ASN A 69 -3.24 17.44 -6.13
C ASN A 69 -2.08 17.56 -5.13
N ILE A 70 -0.88 17.16 -5.52
CA ILE A 70 0.34 17.42 -4.75
C ILE A 70 0.95 18.71 -5.29
N ASN A 71 0.78 19.79 -4.54
CA ASN A 71 1.36 21.10 -4.84
C ASN A 71 2.80 21.16 -4.32
N GLU A 72 3.02 20.66 -3.11
CA GLU A 72 4.34 20.59 -2.47
C GLU A 72 4.61 19.17 -1.97
N PRO A 73 5.55 18.43 -2.59
CA PRO A 73 5.88 17.08 -2.17
C PRO A 73 6.35 17.06 -0.72
N PHE A 74 5.76 16.18 0.07
CA PHE A 74 6.05 16.01 1.48
C PHE A 74 6.01 14.53 1.85
N VAL A 75 6.67 14.15 2.94
CA VAL A 75 6.71 12.78 3.42
C VAL A 75 6.45 12.75 4.91
N THR A 76 5.47 11.96 5.32
CA THR A 76 5.23 11.60 6.73
C THR A 76 5.89 10.26 7.03
N GLY A 77 6.36 10.08 8.27
CA GLY A 77 6.89 8.82 8.77
C GLY A 77 5.96 8.24 9.83
N ALA A 78 5.84 6.91 9.86
CA ALA A 78 5.04 6.18 10.83
C ALA A 78 5.81 4.96 11.36
N ILE A 79 5.62 4.66 12.64
CA ILE A 79 5.97 3.35 13.20
C ILE A 79 4.75 2.46 12.99
N ILE A 80 4.90 1.37 12.24
CA ILE A 80 3.82 0.46 11.89
C ILE A 80 4.06 -0.85 12.64
N ILE A 81 3.04 -1.35 13.33
CA ILE A 81 3.05 -2.65 14.02
C ILE A 81 2.15 -3.60 13.23
N PRO A 82 2.70 -4.34 12.24
CA PRO A 82 1.90 -5.08 11.27
C PRO A 82 1.22 -6.34 11.84
N GLY A 83 1.67 -6.88 12.97
CA GLY A 83 1.08 -8.07 13.57
C GLY A 83 1.22 -9.31 12.67
N ASN A 84 0.10 -9.96 12.34
CA ASN A 84 0.07 -11.12 11.43
C ASN A 84 0.06 -10.65 9.96
N CYS A 85 1.22 -10.25 9.47
CA CYS A 85 1.39 -9.72 8.11
C CYS A 85 1.82 -10.79 7.11
N LEU A 86 1.24 -10.72 5.91
CA LEU A 86 1.71 -11.45 4.75
C LEU A 86 2.92 -10.71 4.15
N ASP A 87 4.10 -11.00 4.67
CA ASP A 87 5.35 -10.39 4.21
C ASP A 87 5.82 -11.07 2.91
N LEU A 88 5.65 -10.39 1.78
CA LEU A 88 6.02 -10.92 0.47
C LEU A 88 7.54 -11.03 0.22
N ALA A 89 8.38 -10.65 1.19
CA ALA A 89 9.81 -10.95 1.20
C ALA A 89 10.18 -12.19 2.03
N GLU A 90 9.24 -12.75 2.80
CA GLU A 90 9.47 -13.86 3.71
C GLU A 90 9.06 -15.22 3.09
N ALA A 91 9.88 -16.24 3.28
CA ALA A 91 9.74 -17.52 2.58
C ALA A 91 8.43 -18.27 2.89
N LYS A 92 7.97 -18.27 4.15
CA LYS A 92 6.71 -18.92 4.54
C LYS A 92 5.51 -18.18 3.96
N SER A 93 5.53 -16.85 3.96
CA SER A 93 4.49 -16.00 3.35
C SER A 93 4.41 -16.22 1.83
N LEU A 94 5.56 -16.36 1.15
CA LEU A 94 5.61 -16.74 -0.26
C LEU A 94 5.02 -18.13 -0.52
N GLN A 95 5.23 -19.08 0.39
CA GLN A 95 4.63 -20.41 0.30
C GLN A 95 3.10 -20.35 0.47
N ILE A 96 2.59 -19.58 1.44
CA ILE A 96 1.14 -19.33 1.62
C ILE A 96 0.54 -18.73 0.34
N LEU A 97 1.19 -17.71 -0.23
CA LEU A 97 0.75 -17.07 -1.46
C LEU A 97 0.66 -18.07 -2.62
N LYS A 98 1.67 -18.94 -2.74
CA LYS A 98 1.72 -19.96 -3.79
C LYS A 98 0.56 -20.95 -3.66
N GLU A 99 0.33 -21.48 -2.47
CA GLU A 99 -0.77 -22.44 -2.20
C GLU A 99 -2.13 -21.83 -2.53
N ALA A 100 -2.39 -20.60 -2.06
CA ALA A 100 -3.62 -19.88 -2.37
C ALA A 100 -3.78 -19.62 -3.88
N ALA A 101 -2.69 -19.29 -4.57
CA ALA A 101 -2.72 -19.08 -6.02
C ALA A 101 -3.01 -20.38 -6.80
N ASP A 102 -2.47 -21.51 -6.36
CA ASP A 102 -2.71 -22.82 -6.97
C ASP A 102 -4.16 -23.27 -6.76
N GLU A 103 -4.71 -23.06 -5.56
CA GLU A 103 -6.13 -23.32 -5.25
C GLU A 103 -7.06 -22.46 -6.11
N PHE A 104 -6.81 -21.15 -6.17
CA PHE A 104 -7.58 -20.24 -7.01
C PHE A 104 -7.54 -20.64 -8.49
N ARG A 105 -6.38 -21.08 -8.99
CA ARG A 105 -6.24 -21.56 -10.38
C ARG A 105 -7.01 -22.85 -10.63
N PHE A 106 -7.05 -23.75 -9.67
CA PHE A 106 -7.83 -24.99 -9.77
C PHE A 106 -9.32 -24.68 -9.83
N ASP A 107 -9.83 -23.89 -8.89
CA ASP A 107 -11.23 -23.47 -8.83
C ASP A 107 -11.65 -22.72 -10.10
N TRP A 108 -10.84 -21.73 -10.52
CA TRP A 108 -11.08 -21.00 -11.76
C TRP A 108 -11.15 -21.93 -12.97
N ARG A 109 -10.25 -22.92 -13.10
CA ARG A 109 -10.30 -23.85 -14.23
C ARG A 109 -11.50 -24.78 -14.19
N ALA A 110 -11.97 -25.16 -13.01
CA ALA A 110 -13.13 -26.02 -12.83
C ALA A 110 -14.45 -25.27 -13.11
N HIS A 111 -14.55 -24.00 -12.68
CA HIS A 111 -15.82 -23.27 -12.61
C HIS A 111 -15.90 -21.99 -13.48
N ALA A 112 -14.84 -21.56 -14.17
CA ALA A 112 -14.87 -20.33 -14.96
C ALA A 112 -15.96 -20.28 -16.05
N ARG A 113 -16.46 -21.42 -16.52
CA ARG A 113 -17.60 -21.47 -17.47
C ARG A 113 -18.95 -21.13 -16.84
N GLU A 114 -19.07 -21.19 -15.51
CA GLU A 114 -20.31 -20.84 -14.79
C GLU A 114 -20.38 -19.36 -14.44
N TYR A 115 -19.22 -18.70 -14.26
CA TYR A 115 -19.14 -17.27 -13.92
C TYR A 115 -19.07 -16.31 -15.13
N VAL A 116 -18.77 -16.83 -16.33
CA VAL A 116 -18.80 -16.06 -17.59
C VAL A 116 -20.00 -16.49 -18.42
N ARG A 117 -21.21 -16.25 -17.89
CA ARG A 117 -22.42 -16.11 -18.71
C ARG A 117 -22.74 -14.63 -18.83
N LEU A 118 -22.24 -14.01 -19.89
CA LEU A 118 -22.85 -12.81 -20.47
C LEU A 118 -23.83 -13.26 -21.55
#